data_AF-E9GTI9-F1
#
_entry.id   AF-E9GTI9-F1
#
_cell.length_a   1.000
_cell.length_b   1.000
_cell.length_c   1.000
_cell.angle_alpha   90.00
_cell.angle_beta   90.00
_cell.angle_gamma   90.00
#
_symmetry.space_group_name_H-M   'P 1'
#
loop_
_entity.id
_entity.type
_entity.pdbx_description
1 polymer ?
#
loop_
_entity_poly.entity_id
_entity_poly.type
_entity_poly.pdbx_seq_one_letter_code
_entity_poly.pdbx_strand_id
1 'polypeptide(L)'
;MRIPRFTESWCGCSLQTGTKIISIVSVVVKLLLVILLSIACARFDYLYNGPYDEKYSATLAVLIVFLIASICDLMVSFLLVMAAYTQRPNLARPWLVVFMVSLTIDVVVFISSVTAGDLAVAITTPIRIGFGLYFWLVVYNFCEELRGIPIIGTDYGDAERAQEDSLLRPYQTL
;
A
#
# COMPACT_ATOMS: atom_id res chain seq x y z
N MET A 1 -18.36 6.13 -10.74
CA MET A 1 -17.18 5.59 -11.45
C MET A 1 -16.95 4.15 -11.01
N ARG A 2 -16.98 3.17 -11.93
CA ARG A 2 -16.58 1.79 -11.65
C ARG A 2 -15.06 1.73 -11.66
N ILE A 3 -14.45 1.43 -10.51
CA ILE A 3 -12.99 1.21 -10.41
C ILE A 3 -12.70 -0.17 -11.03
N PRO A 4 -11.63 -0.32 -11.84
CA PRO A 4 -11.26 -1.61 -12.41
C PRO A 4 -10.97 -2.64 -11.30
N ARG A 5 -11.69 -3.77 -11.32
CA ARG A 5 -11.57 -4.87 -10.36
C ARG A 5 -10.66 -5.95 -10.93
N PHE A 6 -9.57 -6.26 -10.23
CA PHE A 6 -8.65 -7.33 -10.61
C PHE A 6 -9.01 -8.60 -9.85
N THR A 7 -9.31 -9.69 -10.57
CA THR A 7 -9.55 -11.03 -9.99
C THR A 7 -8.26 -11.77 -9.69
N GLU A 8 -7.19 -11.44 -10.39
CA GLU A 8 -5.87 -12.06 -10.25
C GLU A 8 -4.79 -10.98 -10.10
N SER A 9 -3.77 -11.26 -9.28
CA SER A 9 -2.56 -10.44 -9.26
C SER A 9 -1.78 -10.62 -10.57
N TRP A 10 -0.84 -9.70 -10.88
CA TRP A 10 -0.02 -9.74 -12.11
C TRP A 10 0.74 -11.09 -12.31
N CYS A 11 0.82 -11.92 -11.26
CA CYS A 11 1.48 -13.23 -11.25
C CYS A 11 0.51 -14.43 -11.36
N GLY A 12 -0.80 -14.23 -11.61
CA GLY A 12 -1.81 -15.30 -11.57
C GLY A 12 -2.08 -15.87 -10.17
N CYS A 13 -1.55 -15.22 -9.13
CA CYS A 13 -1.77 -15.62 -7.74
C CYS A 13 -3.07 -15.00 -7.21
N SER A 14 -3.74 -15.73 -6.30
CA SER A 14 -4.87 -15.23 -5.51
C SER A 14 -4.55 -13.84 -4.93
N LEU A 15 -5.55 -12.96 -4.95
CA LEU A 15 -5.49 -11.61 -4.39
C LEU A 15 -5.06 -11.60 -2.90
N GLN A 16 -5.38 -12.68 -2.18
CA GLN A 16 -4.94 -12.90 -0.81
C GLN A 16 -3.41 -13.05 -0.70
N THR A 17 -2.79 -13.81 -1.60
CA THR A 17 -1.33 -13.99 -1.64
C THR A 17 -0.63 -12.68 -2.01
N GLY A 18 -1.17 -11.95 -2.99
CA GLY A 18 -0.67 -10.63 -3.37
C GLY A 18 -0.69 -9.65 -2.20
N THR A 19 -1.78 -9.60 -1.45
CA THR A 19 -1.92 -8.71 -0.28
C THR A 19 -0.95 -9.08 0.85
N LYS A 20 -0.73 -10.38 1.10
CA LYS A 20 0.26 -10.83 2.08
C LYS A 20 1.67 -10.37 1.70
N ILE A 21 2.07 -10.55 0.44
CA ILE A 21 3.39 -10.11 -0.04
C ILE A 21 3.54 -8.60 0.09
N ILE A 22 2.55 -7.83 -0.39
CA ILE A 22 2.59 -6.36 -0.32
C ILE A 22 2.67 -5.87 1.12
N SER A 23 1.91 -6.48 2.04
CA SER A 23 1.94 -6.09 3.45
C SER A 23 3.30 -6.37 4.11
N ILE A 24 3.92 -7.51 3.85
CA ILE A 24 5.26 -7.85 4.36
C ILE A 24 6.30 -6.90 3.77
N VAL A 25 6.29 -6.69 2.46
CA VAL A 25 7.22 -5.77 1.79
C VAL A 25 7.07 -4.35 2.33
N SER A 26 5.83 -3.88 2.55
CA SER A 26 5.57 -2.57 3.15
C SER A 26 6.18 -2.43 4.55
N VAL A 27 6.04 -3.45 5.41
CA VAL A 27 6.64 -3.44 6.74
C VAL A 27 8.17 -3.41 6.66
N VAL A 28 8.77 -4.23 5.79
CA VAL A 28 10.24 -4.27 5.62
C VAL A 28 10.77 -2.91 5.14
N VAL A 29 10.15 -2.31 4.12
CA VAL A 29 10.56 -1.01 3.59
C VAL A 29 10.42 0.09 4.64
N LYS A 30 9.29 0.13 5.37
CA LYS A 30 9.09 1.13 6.44
C LYS A 30 10.03 0.93 7.61
N LEU A 31 10.35 -0.31 7.97
CA LEU A 31 11.31 -0.62 9.03
C LEU A 31 12.71 -0.13 8.66
N LEU A 32 13.15 -0.40 7.42
CA LEU A 32 14.42 0.12 6.90
C LEU A 32 14.43 1.65 6.90
N LEU A 33 13.34 2.29 6.50
CA LEU A 33 13.21 3.75 6.54
C LEU A 33 13.38 4.30 7.96
N VAL A 34 12.69 3.73 8.95
CA VAL A 34 12.81 4.14 10.36
C VAL A 34 14.24 3.98 10.86
N ILE A 35 14.92 2.88 10.52
CA ILE A 35 16.32 2.66 10.89
C ILE A 35 17.23 3.73 10.28
N LEU A 36 17.11 3.98 8.98
CA LEU A 36 17.91 4.99 8.27
C LEU A 36 17.67 6.38 8.84
N LEU A 37 16.42 6.72 9.12
CA LEU A 37 16.07 8.02 9.69
C LEU A 37 16.57 8.16 11.13
N SER A 38 16.53 7.08 11.93
CA SER A 38 17.10 7.07 13.28
C SER A 38 18.61 7.27 13.25
N ILE A 39 19.31 6.66 12.30
CA ILE A 39 20.76 6.89 12.09
C ILE A 39 20.99 8.35 11.68
N ALA A 40 20.17 8.90 10.78
CA ALA A 40 20.28 10.30 10.37
C ALA A 40 20.09 11.26 11.56
N CYS A 41 19.11 11.00 12.45
CA CYS A 41 18.93 11.76 13.69
C CYS A 41 20.16 11.66 14.59
N ALA A 42 20.67 10.45 14.82
CA ALA A 42 21.79 10.22 15.73
C ALA A 42 23.13 10.77 15.20
N ARG A 43 23.26 10.89 13.88
CA ARG A 43 24.46 11.44 13.21
C ARG A 43 24.26 12.87 12.73
N PHE A 44 23.14 13.50 13.05
CA PHE A 44 22.81 14.84 12.55
C PHE A 44 23.88 15.86 12.95
N ASP A 45 24.36 15.81 14.19
CA ASP A 45 25.42 16.68 14.70
C ASP A 45 26.76 16.52 13.98
N TYR A 46 27.06 15.31 13.52
CA TYR A 46 28.28 15.03 12.77
C TYR A 46 28.17 15.43 11.29
N LEU A 47 26.98 15.30 10.71
CA LEU A 47 26.70 15.69 9.32
C LEU A 47 26.59 17.21 9.19
N TYR A 48 26.09 17.88 10.22
CA TYR A 48 25.96 19.32 10.28
C TYR A 48 27.23 19.96 10.85
N ASN A 49 28.21 20.22 9.98
CA ASN A 49 29.46 20.92 10.36
C ASN A 49 29.31 22.46 10.40
N GLY A 50 28.08 22.97 10.49
CA GLY A 50 27.78 24.40 10.48
C GLY A 50 27.69 25.02 11.88
N PRO A 51 27.76 26.35 12.01
CA PRO A 51 27.44 27.02 13.27
C PRO A 51 25.99 26.73 13.68
N TYR A 52 25.73 26.63 14.98
CA TYR A 52 24.38 26.49 15.54
C TYR A 52 23.54 27.74 15.25
N ASP A 53 22.90 27.76 14.07
CA ASP A 53 22.00 28.81 13.61
C ASP A 53 20.52 28.38 13.77
N GLU A 54 19.58 29.30 13.62
CA GLU A 54 18.12 29.04 13.71
C GLU A 54 17.65 27.94 12.74
N LYS A 55 18.36 27.76 11.62
CA LYS A 55 18.10 26.69 10.64
C LYS A 55 18.43 25.29 11.17
N TYR A 56 19.37 25.16 12.09
CA TYR A 56 19.75 23.87 12.68
C TYR A 56 18.60 23.30 13.51
N SER A 57 18.03 24.10 14.41
CA SER A 57 16.92 23.68 15.28
C SER A 57 15.66 23.36 14.46
N ALA A 58 15.36 24.16 13.43
CA ALA A 58 14.24 23.91 12.53
C ALA A 58 14.41 22.58 11.76
N THR A 59 15.60 22.32 11.22
CA THR A 59 15.87 21.10 10.44
C THR A 59 15.81 19.85 11.33
N LEU A 60 16.39 19.91 12.52
CA LEU A 60 16.33 18.83 13.50
C LEU A 60 14.88 18.54 13.93
N ALA A 61 14.08 19.58 14.18
CA ALA A 61 12.67 19.43 14.54
C ALA A 61 11.87 18.74 13.42
N VAL A 62 12.07 19.15 12.16
CA VAL A 62 11.43 18.50 11.00
C VAL A 62 11.81 17.03 10.90
N LEU A 63 13.08 16.70 11.10
CA LEU A 63 13.60 15.33 11.07
C LEU A 63 12.94 14.45 12.16
N ILE A 64 12.81 14.98 13.39
CA ILE A 64 12.15 14.28 14.50
C ILE A 64 10.67 14.05 14.22
N VAL A 65 9.95 15.07 13.70
CA VAL A 65 8.54 14.93 13.32
C VAL A 65 8.38 13.85 12.24
N PHE A 66 9.28 13.81 11.27
CA PHE A 66 9.26 12.80 10.21
C PHE A 66 9.55 11.38 10.74
N LEU A 67 10.39 11.26 11.77
CA LEU A 67 10.65 10.00 12.47
C LEU A 67 9.39 9.49 13.17
N ILE A 68 8.70 10.35 13.90
CA ILE A 68 7.46 10.01 14.60
C ILE A 68 6.39 9.57 13.58
N ALA A 69 6.21 10.34 12.50
CA ALA A 69 5.29 9.98 11.43
C ALA A 69 5.60 8.60 10.82
N SER A 70 6.88 8.32 10.57
CA SER A 70 7.34 7.03 10.02
C SER A 70 7.05 5.85 10.97
N ILE A 71 7.17 6.05 12.28
CA ILE A 71 6.81 5.04 13.29
C ILE A 71 5.30 4.78 13.30
N CYS A 72 4.48 5.85 13.26
CA CYS A 72 3.03 5.70 13.15
C CYS A 72 2.64 4.94 11.88
N ASP A 73 3.27 5.26 10.75
CA ASP A 73 3.09 4.57 9.49
C ASP A 73 3.47 3.08 9.55
N LEU A 74 4.54 2.75 10.28
CA LEU A 74 4.95 1.38 10.51
C LEU A 74 3.90 0.61 11.32
N MET A 75 3.35 1.20 12.38
CA MET A 75 2.26 0.60 13.17
C MET A 75 1.03 0.32 12.30
N VAL A 76 0.66 1.27 11.43
CA VAL A 76 -0.47 1.10 10.50
C VAL A 76 -0.18 -0.01 9.48
N SER A 77 1.07 -0.16 9.01
CA SER A 77 1.45 -1.29 8.15
C SER A 77 1.41 -2.64 8.88
N PHE A 78 1.75 -2.71 10.17
CA PHE A 78 1.54 -3.93 10.96
C PHE A 78 0.07 -4.31 11.08
N LEU A 79 -0.84 -3.33 11.20
CA LEU A 79 -2.29 -3.59 11.16
C LEU A 79 -2.72 -4.20 9.82
N LEU A 80 -2.13 -3.76 8.71
CA LEU A 80 -2.39 -4.35 7.39
C LEU A 80 -1.96 -5.82 7.34
N VAL A 81 -0.78 -6.15 7.88
CA VAL A 81 -0.31 -7.54 7.97
C VAL A 81 -1.32 -8.36 8.78
N MET A 82 -1.72 -7.89 9.96
CA MET A 82 -2.74 -8.58 10.77
C MET A 82 -4.07 -8.74 10.02
N ALA A 83 -4.51 -7.73 9.25
CA ALA A 83 -5.71 -7.82 8.43
C ALA A 83 -5.59 -8.90 7.34
N ALA A 84 -4.43 -9.03 6.71
CA ALA A 84 -4.15 -10.04 5.68
C ALA A 84 -4.18 -11.48 6.24
N TYR A 85 -3.77 -11.68 7.49
CA TYR A 85 -3.83 -12.99 8.15
C TYR A 85 -5.20 -13.30 8.75
N THR A 86 -5.87 -12.32 9.35
CA THR A 86 -7.16 -12.51 10.04
C THR A 86 -8.38 -12.44 9.11
N GLN A 87 -8.18 -12.11 7.83
CA GLN A 87 -9.25 -11.92 6.84
C GLN A 87 -10.35 -10.94 7.31
N ARG A 88 -10.02 -9.99 8.19
CA ARG A 88 -10.96 -8.99 8.69
C ARG A 88 -10.79 -7.66 7.93
N PRO A 89 -11.70 -7.30 6.99
CA PRO A 89 -11.54 -6.12 6.14
C PRO A 89 -11.60 -4.80 6.93
N ASN A 90 -12.16 -4.81 8.14
CA ASN A 90 -12.26 -3.61 8.97
C ASN A 90 -10.89 -3.11 9.46
N LEU A 91 -9.89 -3.97 9.57
CA LEU A 91 -8.54 -3.58 10.01
C LEU A 91 -7.68 -2.99 8.87
N ALA A 92 -8.03 -3.25 7.61
CA ALA A 92 -7.31 -2.71 6.45
C ALA A 92 -7.79 -1.31 6.04
N ARG A 93 -8.99 -0.88 6.47
CA ARG A 93 -9.54 0.45 6.15
C ARG A 93 -8.67 1.62 6.65
N PRO A 94 -8.17 1.64 7.90
CA PRO A 94 -7.34 2.74 8.38
C PRO A 94 -6.07 2.88 7.55
N TRP A 95 -5.47 1.75 7.14
CA TRP A 95 -4.29 1.75 6.27
C TRP A 95 -4.59 2.38 4.91
N LEU A 96 -5.71 2.04 4.28
CA LEU A 96 -6.14 2.63 3.00
C LEU A 96 -6.32 4.15 3.09
N VAL A 97 -6.86 4.65 4.20
CA VAL A 97 -7.07 6.09 4.42
C VAL A 97 -5.75 6.81 4.64
N VAL A 98 -4.88 6.28 5.50
CA VAL A 98 -3.55 6.86 5.75
C VAL A 98 -2.74 6.88 4.47
N PHE A 99 -2.76 5.79 3.69
CA PHE A 99 -2.05 5.71 2.42
C PHE A 99 -2.53 6.76 1.41
N MET A 100 -3.84 7.02 1.35
CA MET A 100 -4.39 8.08 0.48
C MET A 100 -3.91 9.46 0.89
N VAL A 101 -3.86 9.75 2.20
CA VAL A 101 -3.31 11.03 2.69
C VAL A 101 -1.83 11.15 2.32
N SER A 102 -1.03 10.11 2.54
CA SER A 102 0.39 10.11 2.16
C SER A 102 0.58 10.32 0.65
N LEU A 103 -0.27 9.72 -0.19
CA LEU A 103 -0.24 9.89 -1.63
C LEU A 103 -0.54 11.35 -2.03
N THR A 104 -1.52 12.00 -1.38
CA THR A 104 -1.78 13.42 -1.64
C THR A 104 -0.60 14.32 -1.27
N ILE A 105 0.09 14.03 -0.17
CA ILE A 105 1.30 14.76 0.23
C ILE A 105 2.40 14.56 -0.83
N ASP A 106 2.59 13.34 -1.31
CA ASP A 106 3.58 13.03 -2.35
C ASP A 106 3.33 13.79 -3.65
N VAL A 107 2.07 13.99 -4.03
CA VAL A 107 1.70 14.82 -5.20
C VAL A 107 2.05 16.29 -4.98
N VAL A 108 1.83 16.84 -3.78
CA VAL A 108 2.20 18.22 -3.46
C VAL A 108 3.71 18.42 -3.48
N VAL A 109 4.46 17.45 -2.92
CA VAL A 109 5.93 17.44 -2.95
C VAL A 109 6.42 17.38 -4.39
N PHE A 110 5.83 16.50 -5.22
CA PHE A 110 6.17 16.40 -6.63
C PHE A 110 6.03 17.74 -7.37
N ILE A 111 4.88 18.42 -7.20
CA ILE A 111 4.66 19.74 -7.83
C ILE A 111 5.71 20.75 -7.36
N SER A 112 5.98 20.78 -6.07
CA SER A 112 6.98 21.69 -5.47
C SER A 112 8.39 21.42 -6.03
N SER A 113 8.80 20.17 -6.13
CA SER A 113 10.11 19.76 -6.66
C SER A 113 10.26 20.08 -8.15
N VAL A 114 9.20 19.92 -8.95
CA VAL A 114 9.20 20.33 -10.36
C VAL A 114 9.39 21.84 -10.49
N THR A 115 8.73 22.64 -9.65
CA THR A 115 8.93 24.11 -9.65
C THR A 115 10.31 24.54 -9.20
N ALA A 116 10.96 23.75 -8.33
CA ALA A 116 12.32 24.00 -7.85
C ALA A 116 13.42 23.56 -8.84
N GLY A 117 13.06 22.83 -9.91
CA GLY A 117 14.01 22.33 -10.90
C GLY A 117 14.81 21.10 -10.44
N ASP A 118 14.38 20.41 -9.38
CA ASP A 118 15.05 19.19 -8.92
C ASP A 118 14.63 17.99 -9.78
N LEU A 119 15.45 17.71 -10.79
CA LEU A 119 15.24 16.60 -11.74
C LEU A 119 15.27 15.22 -11.06
N ALA A 120 16.05 15.04 -9.99
CA ALA A 120 16.15 13.74 -9.33
C ALA A 120 14.83 13.39 -8.65
N VAL A 121 14.24 14.34 -7.94
CA VAL A 121 12.94 14.16 -7.28
C VAL A 121 11.81 14.10 -8.31
N ALA A 122 11.88 14.89 -9.39
CA ALA A 122 10.88 14.89 -10.45
C ALA A 122 10.79 13.55 -11.21
N ILE A 123 11.88 12.80 -11.36
CA ILE A 123 11.86 11.49 -12.04
C ILE A 123 11.45 10.36 -11.09
N THR A 124 11.92 10.39 -9.85
CA THR A 124 11.70 9.29 -8.89
C THR A 124 10.29 9.29 -8.30
N THR A 125 9.71 10.47 -8.06
CA THR A 125 8.41 10.60 -7.39
C THR A 125 7.23 10.03 -8.19
N PRO A 126 7.11 10.24 -9.52
CA PRO A 126 6.04 9.64 -10.32
C PRO A 126 6.05 8.11 -10.29
N ILE A 127 7.25 7.50 -10.33
CA ILE A 127 7.42 6.04 -10.24
C ILE A 127 6.88 5.56 -8.88
N ARG A 128 7.26 6.25 -7.80
CA ARG A 128 6.78 5.95 -6.44
C ARG A 128 5.25 6.06 -6.35
N ILE A 129 4.66 7.12 -6.89
CA ILE A 129 3.20 7.32 -6.92
C ILE A 129 2.52 6.19 -7.71
N GLY A 130 3.06 5.81 -8.86
CA GLY A 130 2.52 4.73 -9.70
C GLY A 130 2.49 3.38 -8.98
N PHE A 131 3.61 2.97 -8.37
CA PHE A 131 3.66 1.76 -7.55
C PHE A 131 2.74 1.86 -6.33
N GLY A 132 2.66 3.03 -5.71
CA GLY A 132 1.78 3.27 -4.58
C GLY A 132 0.30 3.10 -4.93
N LEU A 133 -0.15 3.69 -6.03
CA LEU A 133 -1.51 3.52 -6.55
C LEU A 133 -1.82 2.05 -6.86
N TYR A 134 -0.86 1.33 -7.44
CA TYR A 134 -1.00 -0.10 -7.69
C TYR A 134 -1.21 -0.88 -6.40
N PHE A 135 -0.36 -0.68 -5.38
CA PHE A 135 -0.52 -1.36 -4.09
C PHE A 135 -1.84 -0.99 -3.41
N TRP A 136 -2.23 0.28 -3.48
CA TRP A 136 -3.51 0.74 -2.96
C TRP A 136 -4.69 0.02 -3.63
N LEU A 137 -4.68 -0.10 -4.96
CA LEU A 137 -5.73 -0.81 -5.71
C LEU A 137 -5.81 -2.30 -5.35
N VAL A 138 -4.66 -2.97 -5.20
CA VAL A 138 -4.63 -4.39 -4.81
C VAL A 138 -5.25 -4.59 -3.42
N VAL A 139 -4.85 -3.77 -2.44
CA VAL A 139 -5.40 -3.82 -1.08
C VAL A 139 -6.88 -3.43 -1.06
N TYR A 140 -7.29 -2.45 -1.87
CA TYR A 140 -8.69 -2.05 -2.01
C TYR A 140 -9.56 -3.20 -2.53
N ASN A 141 -9.12 -3.87 -3.60
CA ASN A 141 -9.83 -5.01 -4.18
C ASN A 141 -9.92 -6.18 -3.18
N PHE A 142 -8.85 -6.45 -2.42
CA PHE A 142 -8.88 -7.46 -1.35
C PHE A 142 -9.90 -7.12 -0.25
N CYS A 143 -10.04 -5.84 0.08
CA CYS A 143 -11.06 -5.38 1.02
C CYS A 143 -12.49 -5.52 0.47
N GLU A 144 -12.70 -5.39 -0.85
CA GLU A 144 -14.00 -5.63 -1.49
C GLU A 144 -14.34 -7.12 -1.53
N GLU A 145 -13.38 -7.98 -1.87
CA GLU A 145 -13.54 -9.44 -1.92
C GLU A 145 -13.98 -9.99 -0.54
N LEU A 146 -13.33 -9.56 0.53
CA LEU A 146 -13.67 -9.96 1.90
C LEU A 146 -15.02 -9.42 2.40
N ARG A 147 -15.62 -8.42 1.74
CA ARG A 147 -16.96 -7.92 2.09
C ARG A 147 -18.08 -8.76 1.49
N GLY A 148 -17.76 -9.81 0.73
CA GLY A 148 -18.76 -10.67 0.10
C GLY A 148 -19.58 -9.94 -0.95
N ILE A 149 -19.06 -8.86 -1.54
CA ILE A 149 -19.64 -8.31 -2.76
C ILE A 149 -19.22 -9.28 -3.87
N PRO A 150 -20.15 -10.06 -4.46
CA PRO A 150 -19.80 -11.04 -5.48
C PRO A 150 -19.05 -10.33 -6.60
N ILE A 151 -17.85 -10.85 -6.89
CA ILE A 151 -17.07 -10.43 -8.03
C ILE A 151 -17.86 -10.93 -9.24
N ILE A 152 -18.53 -10.00 -9.92
CA ILE A 152 -19.21 -10.23 -11.20
C ILE A 152 -18.13 -10.72 -12.17
N GLY A 153 -17.93 -12.04 -12.25
CA GLY A 153 -16.83 -12.65 -13.00
C GLY A 153 -16.52 -14.10 -12.61
N THR A 154 -16.77 -14.55 -11.37
CA THR A 154 -16.45 -15.93 -10.96
C THR A 154 -17.64 -16.88 -10.92
N ASP A 155 -18.88 -16.37 -10.99
CA ASP A 155 -20.10 -17.20 -10.88
C ASP A 155 -20.66 -17.67 -12.24
N TYR A 156 -19.90 -17.51 -13.34
CA TYR A 156 -20.26 -18.17 -14.59
C TYR A 156 -19.80 -19.63 -14.60
N GLY A 157 -18.61 -19.93 -14.06
CA GLY A 157 -18.07 -21.29 -14.11
C GLY A 157 -18.81 -22.30 -13.23
N ASP A 158 -19.32 -21.86 -12.07
CA ASP A 158 -20.03 -22.76 -11.14
C ASP A 158 -21.53 -22.87 -11.46
N ALA A 159 -22.15 -21.82 -12.01
CA ALA A 159 -23.50 -21.90 -12.56
C ALA A 159 -23.55 -22.75 -13.85
N GLU A 160 -22.54 -22.64 -14.72
CA GLU A 160 -22.44 -23.46 -15.93
C GLU A 160 -22.18 -24.93 -15.58
N ARG A 161 -21.31 -25.24 -14.60
CA ARG A 161 -21.13 -26.63 -14.11
C ARG A 161 -22.38 -27.19 -13.42
N ALA A 162 -23.09 -26.38 -12.63
CA ALA A 162 -24.36 -26.82 -12.02
C ALA A 162 -25.45 -27.06 -13.08
N GLN A 163 -25.43 -26.29 -14.17
CA GLN A 163 -26.31 -26.50 -15.32
C GLN A 163 -25.90 -27.74 -16.13
N GLU A 164 -24.60 -27.99 -16.34
CA GLU A 164 -24.07 -29.20 -17.00
C GLU A 164 -24.40 -30.48 -16.20
N ASP A 165 -24.21 -30.45 -14.88
CA ASP A 165 -24.56 -31.56 -13.98
C ASP A 165 -26.07 -31.84 -13.96
N SER A 166 -26.90 -30.80 -14.12
CA SER A 166 -28.36 -30.98 -14.22
C SER A 166 -28.79 -31.60 -15.55
N LEU A 167 -28.07 -31.30 -16.65
CA LEU A 167 -28.32 -31.86 -17.99
C LEU A 167 -27.82 -33.30 -18.14
N LEU A 168 -26.86 -33.74 -17.33
CA LEU A 168 -26.31 -35.09 -17.37
C LEU A 168 -27.08 -36.11 -16.50
N ARG A 169 -27.91 -35.65 -15.54
CA ARG A 169 -28.74 -36.55 -14.70
C ARG A 169 -29.77 -37.43 -15.41
N PRO A 170 -30.46 -37.03 -16.50
CA PRO A 170 -31.48 -37.88 -17.11
C PRO A 170 -30.90 -39.12 -17.83
N TYR A 171 -29.59 -39.20 -18.06
CA TYR A 171 -28.96 -40.31 -18.79
C TYR A 171 -28.37 -41.42 -17.91
N GLN A 172 -28.38 -41.27 -16.58
CA GLN A 172 -27.79 -42.26 -15.66
C GLN A 172 -28.82 -43.21 -15.00
N THR A 173 -30.09 -43.21 -15.44
CA THR A 173 -31.17 -44.01 -14.83
C THR A 173 -31.80 -45.07 -15.75
N LEU A 174 -31.11 -45.44 -16.83
CA LEU A 174 -31.47 -46.56 -17.72
C LEU A 174 -30.33 -47.57 -17.78
#